data_AF-A0A378IJV4-F1
#
_entry.id   AF-A0A378IJV4-F1
#
_cell.length_a   1.000
_cell.length_b   1.000
_cell.length_c   1.000
_cell.angle_alpha   90.00
_cell.angle_beta   90.00
_cell.angle_gamma   90.00
#
_symmetry.space_group_name_H-M   'P 1'
#
loop_
_entity.id
_entity.type
_entity.pdbx_description
1 polymer ?
#
loop_
_entity_poly.entity_id
_entity_poly.type
_entity_poly.pdbx_seq_one_letter_code
_entity_poly.pdbx_strand_id
1 'polypeptide(L)'
;MFYPQEIANQTLAKLANEYSRAQIYEGTTQLQNNLYDIDKQTALNKALGDIRETLAKEAFFLNVETAITKFEKRIADCKKFSIGNCYELALMALDYMIRNHPHVNAEVYSISGGDHVFLVIGRKSDSDPAKPETWGDEAYICDPWSNNVYPAKEYLKQTKNFYWTQDSMGKQINHIEDFDPLRHKMEPIKNQNNIHLLQESSKLNTVLLQVFTTINEKHCAIFDELVSDLNKIAVRLSKKYGADDPKVKILNEKIEIIRTEIVKMRADFNNYAQQIKSDMKPESYHAHKEINDHLQGMMKRQIKSLRKARTLSIEENTCLNTYRKEDSLITLIMKFLHIKPSSSREYKTAIEKTEEQLSDFSNLINTTFRK
;
A
#
# COMPACT_ATOMS: atom_id res chain seq x y z
N MET A 1 13.70 26.74 -23.41
CA MET A 1 12.91 26.30 -22.24
C MET A 1 11.50 26.05 -22.76
N PHE A 2 11.20 24.80 -23.15
CA PHE A 2 9.85 24.45 -23.60
C PHE A 2 9.01 24.22 -22.35
N TYR A 3 8.14 25.18 -22.03
CA TYR A 3 7.06 24.91 -21.09
C TYR A 3 6.15 23.86 -21.76
N PRO A 4 5.90 22.71 -21.14
CA PRO A 4 4.90 21.79 -21.67
C PRO A 4 3.58 22.57 -21.75
N GLN A 5 2.96 22.55 -22.94
CA GLN A 5 1.68 23.20 -23.19
C GLN A 5 0.69 22.73 -22.12
N GLU A 6 0.12 23.66 -21.37
CA GLU A 6 -0.88 23.35 -20.34
C GLU A 6 -2.06 22.66 -21.01
N ILE A 7 -2.36 21.42 -20.63
CA ILE A 7 -3.44 20.63 -21.25
C ILE A 7 -4.76 21.20 -20.74
N ALA A 8 -5.63 21.64 -21.66
CA ALA A 8 -6.93 22.20 -21.32
C ALA A 8 -7.78 21.22 -20.48
N ASN A 9 -8.51 21.74 -19.49
CA ASN A 9 -9.34 20.94 -18.58
C ASN A 9 -10.38 20.09 -19.32
N GLN A 10 -10.87 20.55 -20.48
CA GLN A 10 -11.73 19.76 -21.34
C GLN A 10 -11.09 18.42 -21.76
N THR A 11 -9.83 18.47 -22.16
CA THR A 11 -9.07 17.29 -22.59
C THR A 11 -8.82 16.38 -21.40
N LEU A 12 -8.45 16.94 -20.25
CA LEU A 12 -8.27 16.17 -19.02
C LEU A 12 -9.55 15.45 -18.59
N ALA A 13 -10.69 16.13 -18.66
CA ALA A 13 -11.99 15.55 -18.35
C ALA A 13 -12.36 14.41 -19.32
N LYS A 14 -12.06 14.54 -20.61
CA LYS A 14 -12.24 13.45 -21.59
C LYS A 14 -11.36 12.24 -21.27
N LEU A 15 -10.08 12.46 -20.97
CA LEU A 15 -9.15 11.39 -20.62
C LEU A 15 -9.55 10.69 -19.32
N ALA A 16 -9.99 11.43 -18.30
CA ALA A 16 -10.48 10.87 -17.05
C ALA A 16 -11.77 10.04 -17.25
N ASN A 17 -12.68 10.52 -18.10
CA ASN A 17 -13.88 9.82 -18.52
C ASN A 17 -13.55 8.49 -19.23
N GLU A 18 -12.68 8.54 -20.23
CA GLU A 18 -12.23 7.37 -20.98
C GLU A 18 -11.53 6.35 -20.08
N TYR A 19 -10.62 6.82 -19.21
CA TYR A 19 -9.93 5.98 -18.23
C TYR A 19 -10.93 5.25 -17.32
N SER A 20 -11.90 5.97 -16.77
CA SER A 20 -12.91 5.39 -15.87
C SER A 20 -13.69 4.25 -16.54
N ARG A 21 -14.18 4.49 -17.76
CA ARG A 21 -14.97 3.54 -18.54
C ARG A 21 -14.13 2.38 -19.10
N ALA A 22 -12.82 2.56 -19.25
CA ALA A 22 -11.91 1.47 -19.60
C ALA A 22 -11.65 0.50 -18.43
N GLN A 23 -11.97 0.88 -17.19
CA GLN A 23 -11.79 0.01 -16.02
C GLN A 23 -13.09 -0.65 -15.55
N ILE A 24 -14.22 0.07 -15.67
CA ILE A 24 -15.54 -0.37 -15.19
C ILE A 24 -16.47 -0.58 -16.39
N TYR A 25 -16.94 -1.81 -16.59
CA TYR A 25 -17.75 -2.21 -17.74
C TYR A 25 -19.23 -2.42 -17.37
N GLU A 26 -19.49 -2.90 -16.16
CA GLU A 26 -20.85 -3.17 -15.68
C GLU A 26 -21.14 -2.40 -14.39
N GLY A 27 -22.43 -2.17 -14.16
CA GLY A 27 -22.96 -1.57 -12.94
C GLY A 27 -24.42 -1.93 -12.82
N THR A 28 -25.11 -1.38 -11.84
CA THR A 28 -26.55 -1.63 -11.59
C THR A 28 -27.43 -0.45 -12.02
N THR A 29 -26.84 0.71 -12.30
CA THR A 29 -27.55 1.98 -12.52
C THR A 29 -27.70 2.39 -13.99
N GLN A 30 -26.98 1.76 -14.93
CA GLN A 30 -27.07 2.11 -16.34
C GLN A 30 -28.46 1.75 -16.91
N LEU A 31 -28.99 2.57 -17.83
CA LEU A 31 -30.31 2.34 -18.44
C LEU A 31 -30.39 1.02 -19.22
N GLN A 32 -29.29 0.58 -19.82
CA GLN A 32 -29.20 -0.70 -20.53
C GLN A 32 -29.55 -1.89 -19.63
N ASN A 33 -29.43 -1.75 -18.31
CA ASN A 33 -29.77 -2.79 -17.35
C ASN A 33 -31.28 -3.05 -17.27
N ASN A 34 -32.12 -2.16 -17.79
CA ASN A 34 -33.55 -2.40 -17.93
C ASN A 34 -33.84 -3.57 -18.89
N LEU A 35 -32.90 -3.88 -19.78
CA LEU A 35 -32.97 -5.01 -20.71
C LEU A 35 -32.56 -6.34 -20.06
N TYR A 36 -31.93 -6.31 -18.89
CA TYR A 36 -31.52 -7.53 -18.18
C TYR A 36 -32.73 -8.23 -17.55
N ASP A 37 -32.64 -9.55 -17.42
CA ASP A 37 -33.56 -10.31 -16.59
C ASP A 37 -33.29 -10.07 -15.09
N ILE A 38 -34.23 -10.51 -14.26
CA ILE A 38 -34.19 -10.30 -12.81
C ILE A 38 -32.98 -11.00 -12.16
N ASP A 39 -32.57 -12.16 -12.70
CA ASP A 39 -31.46 -12.95 -12.17
C ASP A 39 -30.13 -12.21 -12.38
N LYS A 40 -29.90 -11.66 -13.58
CA LYS A 40 -28.71 -10.85 -13.87
C LYS A 40 -28.70 -9.56 -13.04
N GLN A 41 -29.84 -8.86 -12.91
CA GLN A 41 -29.91 -7.67 -12.05
C GLN A 41 -29.58 -8.00 -10.59
N THR A 42 -30.11 -9.11 -10.08
CA THR A 42 -29.84 -9.59 -8.71
C THR A 42 -28.37 -9.94 -8.53
N ALA A 43 -27.77 -10.65 -9.48
CA ALA A 43 -26.36 -11.01 -9.45
C ALA A 43 -25.45 -9.78 -9.44
N LEU A 44 -25.74 -8.76 -10.26
CA LEU A 44 -24.97 -7.51 -10.29
C LEU A 44 -25.13 -6.70 -9.00
N ASN A 45 -26.35 -6.58 -8.48
CA ASN A 45 -26.60 -5.92 -7.20
C ASN A 45 -25.85 -6.62 -6.06
N LYS A 46 -25.87 -7.95 -6.04
CA LYS A 46 -25.10 -8.73 -5.06
C LYS A 46 -23.60 -8.51 -5.22
N ALA A 47 -23.05 -8.60 -6.42
CA ALA A 47 -21.62 -8.42 -6.67
C ALA A 47 -21.14 -7.03 -6.24
N LEU A 48 -21.89 -5.98 -6.57
CA LEU A 48 -21.57 -4.62 -6.13
C LEU A 48 -21.69 -4.46 -4.60
N GLY A 49 -22.69 -5.09 -3.99
CA GLY A 49 -22.84 -5.17 -2.54
C GLY A 49 -21.64 -5.84 -1.87
N ASP A 50 -21.22 -7.01 -2.37
CA ASP A 50 -20.07 -7.78 -1.87
C ASP A 50 -18.77 -6.96 -1.97
N ILE A 51 -18.56 -6.22 -3.08
CA ILE A 51 -17.41 -5.31 -3.23
C ILE A 51 -17.42 -4.22 -2.15
N ARG A 52 -18.59 -3.59 -1.94
CA ARG A 52 -18.75 -2.52 -0.95
C ARG A 52 -18.64 -3.04 0.49
N GLU A 53 -19.05 -4.27 0.76
CA GLU A 53 -18.92 -4.91 2.08
C GLU A 53 -17.48 -5.37 2.37
N THR A 54 -16.76 -5.85 1.35
CA THR A 54 -15.35 -6.28 1.49
C THR A 54 -14.50 -5.13 2.03
N LEU A 55 -14.76 -3.89 1.58
CA LEU A 55 -14.13 -2.68 2.12
C LEU A 55 -14.33 -2.53 3.64
N ALA A 56 -15.49 -2.90 4.16
CA ALA A 56 -15.83 -2.73 5.57
C ALA A 56 -15.16 -3.78 6.49
N LYS A 57 -14.63 -4.88 5.93
CA LYS A 57 -14.09 -6.02 6.69
C LYS A 57 -12.57 -6.13 6.65
N GLU A 58 -11.88 -5.30 5.86
CA GLU A 58 -10.45 -5.47 5.64
C GLU A 58 -9.61 -4.84 6.76
N ALA A 59 -8.60 -5.58 7.22
CA ALA A 59 -7.59 -5.08 8.15
C ALA A 59 -6.49 -4.37 7.35
N PHE A 60 -6.36 -3.05 7.54
CA PHE A 60 -5.26 -2.28 6.97
C PHE A 60 -3.96 -2.56 7.73
N PHE A 61 -2.82 -2.55 7.04
CA PHE A 61 -1.53 -2.54 7.72
C PHE A 61 -1.44 -1.23 8.52
N LEU A 62 -1.15 -1.33 9.84
CA LEU A 62 -1.27 -0.25 10.84
C LEU A 62 -2.69 0.06 11.34
N ASN A 63 -3.74 -0.63 10.86
CA ASN A 63 -5.14 -0.39 11.20
C ASN A 63 -5.61 1.08 11.07
N VAL A 64 -4.90 1.89 10.28
CA VAL A 64 -5.29 3.28 10.05
C VAL A 64 -6.24 3.33 8.87
N GLU A 65 -7.54 3.24 9.16
CA GLU A 65 -8.57 3.49 8.18
C GLU A 65 -8.67 5.01 7.91
N THR A 66 -8.28 5.43 6.71
CA THR A 66 -8.28 6.84 6.27
C THR A 66 -9.14 6.99 5.01
N ALA A 67 -9.43 8.22 4.58
CA ALA A 67 -10.14 8.40 3.31
C ALA A 67 -9.29 7.89 2.15
N ILE A 68 -7.96 8.07 2.21
CA ILE A 68 -7.05 7.57 1.17
C ILE A 68 -6.98 6.04 1.08
N THR A 69 -6.96 5.31 2.21
CA THR A 69 -6.92 3.84 2.15
C THR A 69 -8.25 3.25 1.66
N LYS A 70 -9.38 3.86 2.06
CA LYS A 70 -10.72 3.53 1.51
C LYS A 70 -10.79 3.79 0.01
N PHE A 71 -10.27 4.93 -0.44
CA PHE A 71 -10.21 5.31 -1.85
C PHE A 71 -9.40 4.29 -2.65
N GLU A 72 -8.14 4.05 -2.27
CA GLU A 72 -7.24 3.11 -2.96
C GLU A 72 -7.80 1.70 -3.06
N LYS A 73 -8.38 1.18 -1.97
CA LYS A 73 -8.98 -0.15 -1.97
C LYS A 73 -10.18 -0.23 -2.91
N ARG A 74 -11.05 0.78 -2.90
CA ARG A 74 -12.21 0.82 -3.80
C ARG A 74 -11.77 0.85 -5.26
N ILE A 75 -10.78 1.67 -5.60
CA ILE A 75 -10.18 1.69 -6.94
C ILE A 75 -9.64 0.31 -7.32
N ALA A 76 -8.91 -0.36 -6.42
CA ALA A 76 -8.35 -1.67 -6.67
C ALA A 76 -9.43 -2.74 -6.90
N ASP A 77 -10.52 -2.73 -6.13
CA ASP A 77 -11.63 -3.67 -6.29
C ASP A 77 -12.39 -3.42 -7.59
N CYS A 78 -12.71 -2.16 -7.89
CA CYS A 78 -13.37 -1.80 -9.15
C CYS A 78 -12.54 -2.23 -10.36
N LYS A 79 -11.21 -2.06 -10.33
CA LYS A 79 -10.33 -2.56 -11.40
C LYS A 79 -10.32 -4.08 -11.49
N LYS A 80 -10.33 -4.77 -10.35
CA LYS A 80 -10.29 -6.24 -10.30
C LYS A 80 -11.56 -6.88 -10.84
N PHE A 81 -12.72 -6.31 -10.53
CA PHE A 81 -14.03 -6.89 -10.85
C PHE A 81 -14.72 -6.21 -12.03
N SER A 82 -14.21 -5.05 -12.49
CA SER A 82 -14.79 -4.23 -13.56
C SER A 82 -16.26 -3.85 -13.35
N ILE A 83 -16.67 -3.72 -12.08
CA ILE A 83 -18.03 -3.39 -11.66
C ILE A 83 -18.05 -2.09 -10.85
N GLY A 84 -19.00 -1.21 -11.13
CA GLY A 84 -19.19 0.05 -10.41
C GLY A 84 -20.38 0.88 -10.93
N ASN A 85 -20.94 1.72 -10.06
CA ASN A 85 -21.98 2.69 -10.42
C ASN A 85 -21.40 4.09 -10.63
N CYS A 86 -22.25 5.10 -10.79
CA CYS A 86 -21.87 6.52 -10.94
C CYS A 86 -20.81 6.97 -9.91
N TYR A 87 -20.96 6.57 -8.65
CA TYR A 87 -20.00 6.86 -7.60
C TYR A 87 -18.61 6.22 -7.84
N GLU A 88 -18.55 4.91 -8.10
CA GLU A 88 -17.28 4.22 -8.40
C GLU A 88 -16.63 4.74 -9.70
N LEU A 89 -17.42 5.06 -10.71
CA LEU A 89 -16.98 5.67 -11.97
C LEU A 89 -16.37 7.06 -11.74
N ALA A 90 -17.00 7.91 -10.92
CA ALA A 90 -16.48 9.22 -10.56
C ALA A 90 -15.17 9.13 -9.77
N LEU A 91 -15.08 8.18 -8.83
CA LEU A 91 -13.82 7.89 -8.12
C LEU A 91 -12.72 7.40 -9.05
N MET A 92 -13.03 6.55 -10.03
CA MET A 92 -12.06 6.10 -11.02
C MET A 92 -11.54 7.25 -11.90
N ALA A 93 -12.41 8.19 -12.28
CA ALA A 93 -12.01 9.42 -12.95
C ALA A 93 -11.12 10.29 -12.03
N LEU A 94 -11.43 10.37 -10.73
CA LEU A 94 -10.58 11.04 -9.75
C LEU A 94 -9.19 10.37 -9.61
N ASP A 95 -9.11 9.04 -9.64
CA ASP A 95 -7.83 8.28 -9.62
C ASP A 95 -6.94 8.67 -10.80
N TYR A 96 -7.52 8.86 -11.99
CA TYR A 96 -6.78 9.38 -13.14
C TYR A 96 -6.18 10.76 -12.86
N MET A 97 -7.00 11.68 -12.36
CA MET A 97 -6.57 13.05 -12.08
C MET A 97 -5.47 13.10 -11.03
N ILE A 98 -5.63 12.35 -9.93
CA ILE A 98 -4.64 12.28 -8.85
C ILE A 98 -3.29 11.74 -9.34
N ARG A 99 -3.30 10.71 -10.21
CA ARG A 99 -2.07 10.07 -10.70
C ARG A 99 -1.36 10.86 -11.79
N ASN A 100 -2.11 11.52 -12.68
CA ASN A 100 -1.55 12.11 -13.91
C ASN A 100 -1.51 13.64 -13.87
N HIS A 101 -2.44 14.28 -13.16
CA HIS A 101 -2.62 15.73 -13.13
C HIS A 101 -2.93 16.24 -11.71
N PRO A 102 -2.09 15.92 -10.70
CA PRO A 102 -2.39 16.20 -9.29
C PRO A 102 -2.55 17.70 -8.97
N HIS A 103 -2.00 18.58 -9.81
CA HIS A 103 -2.08 20.04 -9.66
C HIS A 103 -3.43 20.64 -10.09
N VAL A 104 -4.25 19.90 -10.86
CA VAL A 104 -5.54 20.38 -11.35
C VAL A 104 -6.61 20.04 -10.31
N ASN A 105 -7.36 21.04 -9.84
CA ASN A 105 -8.42 20.82 -8.86
C ASN A 105 -9.46 19.82 -9.41
N ALA A 106 -9.71 18.74 -8.67
CA ALA A 106 -10.64 17.68 -9.05
C ALA A 106 -11.42 17.21 -7.81
N GLU A 107 -12.74 17.28 -7.90
CA GLU A 107 -13.67 17.09 -6.78
C GLU A 107 -14.85 16.22 -7.22
N VAL A 108 -15.20 15.21 -6.43
CA VAL A 108 -16.39 14.39 -6.68
C VAL A 108 -17.62 15.10 -6.13
N TYR A 109 -18.67 15.16 -6.92
CA TYR A 109 -19.94 15.82 -6.59
C TYR A 109 -21.08 14.83 -6.61
N SER A 110 -22.03 15.02 -5.69
CA SER A 110 -23.32 14.32 -5.67
C SER A 110 -24.48 15.30 -5.91
N ILE A 111 -25.56 14.79 -6.48
CA ILE A 111 -26.83 15.50 -6.59
C ILE A 111 -27.68 15.21 -5.34
N SER A 112 -27.77 16.17 -4.42
CA SER A 112 -28.74 16.15 -3.32
C SER A 112 -30.15 16.38 -3.86
N GLY A 113 -31.13 15.64 -3.33
CA GLY A 113 -32.47 15.53 -3.93
C GLY A 113 -32.55 14.59 -5.14
N GLY A 114 -31.44 13.94 -5.49
CA GLY A 114 -31.31 12.92 -6.53
C GLY A 114 -30.38 11.78 -6.12
N ASP A 115 -29.99 10.93 -7.06
CA ASP A 115 -29.06 9.80 -6.85
C ASP A 115 -28.04 9.71 -7.99
N HIS A 116 -27.24 10.75 -8.17
CA HIS A 116 -26.18 10.77 -9.18
C HIS A 116 -24.89 11.38 -8.65
N VAL A 117 -23.76 10.85 -9.14
CA VAL A 117 -22.41 11.25 -8.74
C VAL A 117 -21.52 11.38 -9.96
N PHE A 118 -20.73 12.45 -10.02
CA PHE A 118 -19.82 12.74 -11.12
C PHE A 118 -18.57 13.49 -10.63
N LEU A 119 -17.60 13.71 -11.51
CA LEU A 119 -16.37 14.44 -11.21
C LEU A 119 -16.45 15.86 -11.78
N VAL A 120 -16.02 16.85 -10.99
CA VAL A 120 -15.81 18.23 -11.43
C VAL A 120 -14.32 18.49 -11.50
N ILE A 121 -13.84 19.04 -12.62
CA ILE A 121 -12.43 19.36 -12.88
C ILE A 121 -12.29 20.85 -13.13
N GLY A 122 -11.29 21.49 -12.53
CA GLY A 122 -10.91 22.87 -12.82
C GLY A 122 -11.78 23.94 -12.17
N ARG A 123 -12.60 23.58 -11.16
CA ARG A 123 -13.39 24.57 -10.40
C ARG A 123 -12.46 25.58 -9.72
N LYS A 124 -12.78 26.87 -9.85
CA LYS A 124 -12.11 27.95 -9.10
C LYS A 124 -12.24 27.73 -7.59
N SER A 125 -11.14 27.82 -6.86
CA SER A 125 -11.10 27.50 -5.43
C SER A 125 -11.96 28.41 -4.55
N ASP A 126 -12.15 29.66 -4.98
CA ASP A 126 -12.95 30.70 -4.30
C ASP A 126 -14.40 30.76 -4.77
N SER A 127 -14.82 29.90 -5.71
CA SER A 127 -16.21 29.83 -6.17
C SER A 127 -17.14 29.21 -5.13
N ASP A 128 -18.44 29.48 -5.25
CA ASP A 128 -19.47 28.82 -4.44
C ASP A 128 -19.64 27.36 -4.93
N PRO A 129 -19.32 26.34 -4.13
CA PRO A 129 -19.40 24.94 -4.55
C PRO A 129 -20.84 24.50 -4.85
N ALA A 130 -21.88 25.20 -4.40
CA ALA A 130 -23.26 24.85 -4.70
C ALA A 130 -23.78 25.47 -6.02
N LYS A 131 -22.99 26.33 -6.67
CA LYS A 131 -23.42 27.16 -7.81
C LYS A 131 -22.50 27.01 -9.02
N PRO A 132 -22.80 26.08 -9.95
CA PRO A 132 -21.98 25.83 -11.13
C PRO A 132 -21.67 27.06 -11.98
N GLU A 133 -22.55 28.06 -12.00
CA GLU A 133 -22.36 29.33 -12.69
C GLU A 133 -21.18 30.16 -12.15
N THR A 134 -20.74 29.89 -10.92
CA THR A 134 -19.61 30.58 -10.27
C THR A 134 -18.27 29.86 -10.45
N TRP A 135 -18.28 28.61 -10.95
CA TRP A 135 -17.11 27.73 -10.97
C TRP A 135 -16.02 28.15 -11.97
N GLY A 136 -16.35 29.04 -12.91
CA GLY A 136 -15.44 29.56 -13.95
C GLY A 136 -15.56 28.83 -15.29
N ASP A 137 -15.07 29.47 -16.35
CA ASP A 137 -15.16 28.94 -17.73
C ASP A 137 -14.31 27.69 -17.98
N GLU A 138 -13.26 27.49 -17.17
CA GLU A 138 -12.37 26.33 -17.25
C GLU A 138 -12.87 25.14 -16.40
N ALA A 139 -14.05 25.25 -15.78
CA ALA A 139 -14.64 24.17 -15.01
C ALA A 139 -15.43 23.23 -15.92
N TYR A 140 -15.19 21.92 -15.80
CA TYR A 140 -15.84 20.88 -16.57
C TYR A 140 -16.46 19.83 -15.66
N ILE A 141 -17.65 19.38 -16.04
CA ILE A 141 -18.28 18.19 -15.48
C ILE A 141 -17.86 17.00 -16.33
N CYS A 142 -17.23 16.03 -15.69
CA CYS A 142 -16.88 14.72 -16.22
C CYS A 142 -17.85 13.70 -15.62
N ASP A 143 -18.74 13.17 -16.44
CA ASP A 143 -19.74 12.17 -16.06
C ASP A 143 -19.50 10.84 -16.80
N PRO A 144 -18.68 9.94 -16.24
CA PRO A 144 -18.39 8.66 -16.88
C PRO A 144 -19.55 7.68 -16.91
N TRP A 145 -20.58 7.90 -16.09
CA TRP A 145 -21.79 7.10 -16.10
C TRP A 145 -22.62 7.40 -17.36
N SER A 146 -22.83 8.67 -17.70
CA SER A 146 -23.50 9.07 -18.96
C SER A 146 -22.55 9.10 -20.16
N ASN A 147 -21.24 8.90 -19.96
CA ASN A 147 -20.19 9.04 -20.96
C ASN A 147 -20.17 10.44 -21.59
N ASN A 148 -20.31 11.47 -20.76
CA ASN A 148 -20.42 12.84 -21.23
C ASN A 148 -19.45 13.76 -20.48
N VAL A 149 -18.91 14.73 -21.21
CA VAL A 149 -18.01 15.76 -20.68
C VAL A 149 -18.44 17.10 -21.25
N TYR A 150 -18.74 18.06 -20.38
CA TYR A 150 -19.27 19.36 -20.79
C TYR A 150 -18.82 20.48 -19.84
N PRO A 151 -18.77 21.73 -20.31
CA PRO A 151 -18.50 22.88 -19.46
C PRO A 151 -19.53 22.99 -18.32
N ALA A 152 -19.10 23.32 -17.11
CA ALA A 152 -19.97 23.41 -15.95
C ALA A 152 -21.13 24.41 -16.14
N LYS A 153 -20.92 25.48 -16.93
CA LYS A 153 -21.98 26.44 -17.30
C LYS A 153 -23.15 25.84 -18.08
N GLU A 154 -22.99 24.64 -18.65
CA GLU A 154 -24.04 23.93 -19.37
C GLU A 154 -24.82 22.92 -18.51
N TYR A 155 -24.58 22.89 -17.19
CA TYR A 155 -25.15 21.87 -16.30
C TYR A 155 -26.69 21.74 -16.39
N LEU A 156 -27.43 22.85 -16.49
CA LEU A 156 -28.89 22.81 -16.62
C LEU A 156 -29.38 22.07 -17.88
N LYS A 157 -28.58 22.05 -18.95
CA LYS A 157 -28.94 21.38 -20.21
C LYS A 157 -28.48 19.92 -20.23
N GLN A 158 -27.32 19.66 -19.66
CA GLN A 158 -26.58 18.41 -19.86
C GLN A 158 -26.69 17.44 -18.67
N THR A 159 -26.77 17.96 -17.44
CA THR A 159 -26.78 17.11 -16.24
C THR A 159 -28.12 16.39 -16.11
N LYS A 160 -28.04 15.08 -15.93
CA LYS A 160 -29.19 14.22 -15.63
C LYS A 160 -29.11 13.73 -14.20
N ASN A 161 -30.26 13.49 -13.60
CA ASN A 161 -30.39 12.75 -12.35
C ASN A 161 -30.80 11.31 -12.66
N PHE A 162 -30.35 10.37 -11.82
CA PHE A 162 -30.75 8.97 -11.86
C PHE A 162 -31.75 8.68 -10.72
N TYR A 163 -32.73 7.82 -11.01
CA TYR A 163 -33.57 7.20 -10.00
C TYR A 163 -34.03 5.82 -10.50
N TRP A 164 -34.59 5.00 -9.61
CA TRP A 164 -35.13 3.70 -9.99
C TRP A 164 -36.50 3.47 -9.37
N THR A 165 -37.29 2.62 -10.03
CA THR A 165 -38.56 2.09 -9.54
C THR A 165 -38.52 0.57 -9.58
N GLN A 166 -39.48 -0.07 -8.93
CA GLN A 166 -39.63 -1.53 -8.98
C GLN A 166 -40.94 -1.88 -9.69
N ASP A 167 -40.92 -2.85 -10.60
CA ASP A 167 -42.14 -3.37 -11.22
C ASP A 167 -42.88 -4.36 -10.30
N SER A 168 -44.05 -4.84 -10.74
CA SER A 168 -44.88 -5.78 -9.96
C SER A 168 -44.23 -7.14 -9.72
N MET A 169 -43.20 -7.50 -10.49
CA MET A 169 -42.45 -8.75 -10.35
C MET A 169 -41.17 -8.56 -9.52
N GLY A 170 -40.95 -7.36 -9.00
CA GLY A 170 -39.78 -7.05 -8.19
C GLY A 170 -38.55 -6.63 -8.99
N LYS A 171 -38.65 -6.49 -10.32
CA LYS A 171 -37.53 -6.07 -11.19
C LYS A 171 -37.26 -4.58 -11.05
N GLN A 172 -35.99 -4.21 -10.96
CA GLN A 172 -35.56 -2.82 -10.92
C GLN A 172 -35.62 -2.20 -12.32
N ILE A 173 -36.26 -1.04 -12.42
CA ILE A 173 -36.34 -0.22 -13.63
C ILE A 173 -35.65 1.11 -13.35
N ASN A 174 -34.55 1.34 -14.06
CA ASN A 174 -33.72 2.53 -14.01
C ASN A 174 -34.32 3.63 -14.89
N HIS A 175 -34.29 4.87 -14.39
CA HIS A 175 -34.80 6.05 -15.06
C HIS A 175 -33.79 7.18 -15.02
N ILE A 176 -33.99 8.16 -15.91
CA ILE A 176 -33.30 9.44 -15.89
C ILE A 176 -34.30 10.58 -15.92
N GLU A 177 -33.98 11.67 -15.25
CA GLU A 177 -34.67 12.95 -15.39
C GLU A 177 -33.66 14.08 -15.55
N ASP A 178 -34.11 15.23 -16.06
CA ASP A 178 -33.27 16.41 -16.16
C ASP A 178 -32.97 16.99 -14.78
N PHE A 179 -31.82 17.65 -14.63
CA PHE A 179 -31.51 18.39 -13.41
C PHE A 179 -32.51 19.54 -13.21
N ASP A 180 -33.30 19.47 -12.14
CA ASP A 180 -34.21 20.54 -11.74
C ASP A 180 -33.63 21.33 -10.55
N PRO A 181 -33.21 22.60 -10.71
CA PRO A 181 -32.63 23.40 -9.62
C PRO A 181 -33.60 23.70 -8.48
N LEU A 182 -34.91 23.48 -8.65
CA LEU A 182 -35.89 23.60 -7.57
C LEU A 182 -35.92 22.36 -6.66
N ARG A 183 -35.53 21.19 -7.20
CA ARG A 183 -35.54 19.90 -6.49
C ARG A 183 -34.15 19.41 -6.13
N HIS A 184 -33.16 19.78 -6.93
CA HIS A 184 -31.81 19.22 -6.90
C HIS A 184 -30.76 20.26 -6.54
N LYS A 185 -29.73 19.82 -5.83
CA LYS A 185 -28.54 20.64 -5.49
C LYS A 185 -27.28 19.85 -5.76
N MET A 186 -26.24 20.51 -6.25
CA MET A 186 -24.92 19.90 -6.41
C MET A 186 -24.08 20.17 -5.15
N GLU A 187 -23.52 19.11 -4.58
CA GLU A 187 -22.71 19.21 -3.36
C GLU A 187 -21.43 18.39 -3.51
N PRO A 188 -20.26 18.95 -3.16
CA PRO A 188 -19.02 18.17 -3.16
C PRO A 188 -19.09 17.10 -2.08
N ILE A 189 -18.70 15.87 -2.42
CA ILE A 189 -18.61 14.80 -1.45
C ILE A 189 -17.39 15.06 -0.57
N LYS A 190 -17.64 15.18 0.74
CA LYS A 190 -16.61 15.46 1.73
C LYS A 190 -15.42 14.51 1.57
N ASN A 191 -14.21 15.07 1.58
CA ASN A 191 -12.93 14.36 1.48
C ASN A 191 -12.67 13.62 0.15
N GLN A 192 -13.53 13.78 -0.88
CA GLN A 192 -13.34 13.15 -2.20
C GLN A 192 -12.87 14.16 -3.23
N ASN A 193 -11.68 14.69 -2.96
CA ASN A 193 -10.99 15.60 -3.86
C ASN A 193 -9.50 15.30 -3.83
N ASN A 194 -8.82 15.66 -4.92
CA ASN A 194 -7.39 15.39 -5.07
C ASN A 194 -6.55 16.04 -3.97
N ILE A 195 -6.84 17.30 -3.59
CA ILE A 195 -6.07 18.02 -2.57
C ILE A 195 -6.08 17.27 -1.23
N HIS A 196 -7.26 16.86 -0.76
CA HIS A 196 -7.41 16.13 0.49
C HIS A 196 -6.74 14.76 0.43
N LEU A 197 -6.94 14.02 -0.66
CA LEU A 197 -6.37 12.67 -0.83
C LEU A 197 -4.84 12.70 -0.93
N LEU A 198 -4.26 13.71 -1.59
CA LEU A 198 -2.81 13.94 -1.64
C LEU A 198 -2.24 14.26 -0.25
N GLN A 199 -2.91 15.13 0.51
CA GLN A 199 -2.51 15.46 1.88
C GLN A 199 -2.58 14.26 2.82
N GLU A 200 -3.65 13.46 2.75
CA GLU A 200 -3.77 12.24 3.54
C GLU A 200 -2.73 11.20 3.14
N SER A 201 -2.51 10.99 1.83
CA SER A 201 -1.47 10.10 1.30
C SER A 201 -0.09 10.46 1.85
N SER A 202 0.30 11.74 1.77
CA SER A 202 1.59 12.23 2.28
C SER A 202 1.76 12.00 3.79
N LYS A 203 0.72 12.31 4.58
CA LYS A 203 0.72 12.07 6.04
C LYS A 203 0.86 10.59 6.37
N LEU A 204 0.04 9.75 5.74
CA LEU A 204 0.02 8.32 6.00
C LEU A 204 1.34 7.65 5.59
N ASN A 205 1.90 8.02 4.44
CA ASN A 205 3.17 7.49 3.97
C ASN A 205 4.35 7.95 4.85
N THR A 206 4.27 9.15 5.44
CA THR A 206 5.25 9.60 6.45
C THR A 206 5.22 8.71 7.70
N VAL A 207 4.03 8.42 8.22
CA VAL A 207 3.86 7.49 9.36
C VAL A 207 4.37 6.10 9.00
N LEU A 208 4.02 5.60 7.81
CA LEU A 208 4.48 4.32 7.30
C LEU A 208 6.02 4.23 7.30
N LEU A 209 6.69 5.23 6.73
CA LEU A 209 8.16 5.27 6.72
C LEU A 209 8.76 5.27 8.12
N GLN A 210 8.18 6.00 9.08
CA GLN A 210 8.65 6.02 10.47
C GLN A 210 8.52 4.64 11.14
N VAL A 211 7.39 3.96 10.95
CA VAL A 211 7.18 2.61 11.47
C VAL A 211 8.19 1.64 10.87
N PHE A 212 8.34 1.65 9.54
CA PHE A 212 9.29 0.78 8.86
C PHE A 212 10.75 1.08 9.21
N THR A 213 11.10 2.35 9.47
CA THR A 213 12.42 2.73 9.99
C THR A 213 12.67 2.08 11.34
N THR A 214 11.70 2.16 12.25
CA THR A 214 11.79 1.56 13.58
C THR A 214 11.93 0.04 13.50
N ILE A 215 11.16 -0.59 12.61
CA ILE A 215 11.23 -2.03 12.38
C ILE A 215 12.58 -2.44 11.79
N ASN A 216 13.10 -1.68 10.82
CA ASN A 216 14.40 -1.94 10.21
C ASN A 216 15.54 -1.85 11.24
N GLU A 217 15.57 -0.79 12.05
CA GLU A 217 16.58 -0.61 13.09
C GLU A 217 16.49 -1.69 14.16
N LYS A 218 15.29 -2.12 14.54
CA LYS A 218 15.14 -3.20 15.53
C LYS A 218 15.67 -4.53 14.99
N HIS A 219 15.44 -4.85 13.71
CA HIS A 219 16.05 -6.01 13.08
C HIS A 219 17.57 -5.90 13.04
N CYS A 220 18.12 -4.75 12.65
CA CYS A 220 19.57 -4.53 12.63
C CYS A 220 20.18 -4.71 14.04
N ALA A 221 19.54 -4.18 15.07
CA ALA A 221 20.00 -4.31 16.46
C ALA A 221 20.04 -5.78 16.94
N ILE A 222 19.05 -6.60 16.55
CA ILE A 222 19.04 -8.05 16.85
C ILE A 222 20.28 -8.73 16.22
N PHE A 223 20.62 -8.39 14.98
CA PHE A 223 21.80 -8.96 14.32
C PHE A 223 23.12 -8.36 14.81
N ASP A 224 23.15 -7.12 15.25
CA ASP A 224 24.32 -6.53 15.94
C ASP A 224 24.60 -7.27 17.26
N GLU A 225 23.55 -7.69 17.98
CA GLU A 225 23.68 -8.52 19.17
C GLU A 225 24.26 -9.91 18.84
N LEU A 226 23.80 -10.54 17.76
CA LEU A 226 24.40 -11.79 17.25
C LEU A 226 25.90 -11.60 16.96
N VAL A 227 26.27 -10.52 16.27
CA VAL A 227 27.69 -10.20 15.98
C VAL A 227 28.48 -10.05 17.28
N SER A 228 27.93 -9.37 18.29
CA SER A 228 28.55 -9.23 19.61
C SER A 228 28.76 -10.58 20.29
N ASP A 229 27.76 -11.46 20.27
CA ASP A 229 27.84 -12.79 20.87
C ASP A 229 28.86 -13.69 20.16
N LEU A 230 28.89 -13.68 18.81
CA LEU A 230 29.91 -14.41 18.03
C LEU A 230 31.32 -13.88 18.31
N ASN A 231 31.49 -12.57 18.44
CA ASN A 231 32.79 -11.96 18.72
C ASN A 231 33.32 -12.37 20.10
N LYS A 232 32.45 -12.49 21.12
CA LYS A 232 32.85 -13.01 22.44
C LYS A 232 33.40 -14.44 22.34
N ILE A 233 32.77 -15.29 21.52
CA ILE A 233 33.24 -16.66 21.26
C ILE A 233 34.62 -16.62 20.59
N ALA A 234 34.78 -15.80 19.54
CA ALA A 234 36.02 -15.66 18.79
C ALA A 234 37.19 -15.18 19.68
N VAL A 235 36.98 -14.13 20.48
CA VAL A 235 37.98 -13.59 21.42
C VAL A 235 38.39 -14.65 22.45
N ARG A 236 37.42 -15.37 23.02
CA ARG A 236 37.69 -16.45 23.99
C ARG A 236 38.54 -17.56 23.36
N LEU A 237 38.22 -17.97 22.14
CA LEU A 237 38.97 -19.00 21.41
C LEU A 237 40.36 -18.50 21.02
N SER A 238 40.48 -17.26 20.55
CA SER A 238 41.76 -16.63 20.18
C SER A 238 42.71 -16.55 21.37
N LYS A 239 42.23 -16.12 22.54
CA LYS A 239 43.02 -16.11 23.78
C LYS A 239 43.51 -17.50 24.18
N LYS A 240 42.72 -18.55 23.89
CA LYS A 240 43.02 -19.92 24.32
C LYS A 240 43.89 -20.70 23.33
N TYR A 241 43.71 -20.47 22.04
CA TYR A 241 44.29 -21.31 20.97
C TYR A 241 45.08 -20.51 19.92
N GLY A 242 45.12 -19.18 20.02
CA GLY A 242 45.76 -18.29 19.06
C GLY A 242 44.79 -17.76 18.01
N ALA A 243 45.13 -16.61 17.41
CA ALA A 243 44.35 -15.97 16.36
C ALA A 243 44.28 -16.80 15.06
N ASP A 244 45.27 -17.67 14.83
CA ASP A 244 45.33 -18.53 13.67
C ASP A 244 44.48 -19.80 13.77
N ASP A 245 43.82 -20.04 14.91
CA ASP A 245 42.95 -21.19 15.09
C ASP A 245 41.82 -21.20 14.03
N PRO A 246 41.61 -22.32 13.31
CA PRO A 246 40.59 -22.39 12.26
C PRO A 246 39.18 -21.97 12.70
N LYS A 247 38.79 -22.19 13.96
CA LYS A 247 37.48 -21.77 14.47
C LYS A 247 37.39 -20.26 14.63
N VAL A 248 38.49 -19.62 15.03
CA VAL A 248 38.58 -18.16 15.12
C VAL A 248 38.44 -17.55 13.72
N LYS A 249 39.12 -18.12 12.72
CA LYS A 249 39.02 -17.68 11.31
C LYS A 249 37.58 -17.76 10.80
N ILE A 250 36.91 -18.90 10.99
CA ILE A 250 35.50 -19.09 10.59
C ILE A 250 34.57 -18.09 11.29
N LEU A 251 34.73 -17.89 12.61
CA LEU A 251 33.88 -16.95 13.34
C LEU A 251 34.08 -15.51 12.87
N ASN A 252 35.33 -15.09 12.66
CA ASN A 252 35.63 -13.76 12.16
C ASN A 252 35.07 -13.55 10.75
N GLU A 253 35.21 -14.54 9.85
CA GLU A 253 34.61 -14.49 8.52
C GLU A 253 33.09 -14.33 8.58
N LYS A 254 32.40 -15.12 9.42
CA LYS A 254 30.94 -14.98 9.60
C LYS A 254 30.54 -13.63 10.17
N ILE A 255 31.29 -13.13 11.15
CA ILE A 255 31.06 -11.81 11.73
C ILE A 255 31.13 -10.74 10.63
N GLU A 256 32.14 -10.77 9.77
CA GLU A 256 32.30 -9.79 8.70
C GLU A 256 31.21 -9.89 7.62
N ILE A 257 30.81 -11.11 7.24
CA ILE A 257 29.69 -11.31 6.31
C ILE A 257 28.39 -10.73 6.90
N ILE A 258 28.09 -11.04 8.16
CA ILE A 258 26.87 -10.54 8.83
C ILE A 258 26.92 -9.01 8.94
N ARG A 259 28.04 -8.42 9.37
CA ARG A 259 28.22 -6.96 9.44
C ARG A 259 27.99 -6.29 8.10
N THR A 260 28.56 -6.84 7.03
CA THR A 260 28.40 -6.33 5.67
C THR A 260 26.93 -6.32 5.26
N GLU A 261 26.19 -7.39 5.56
CA GLU A 261 24.76 -7.47 5.26
C GLU A 261 23.91 -6.53 6.13
N ILE A 262 24.27 -6.29 7.39
CA ILE A 262 23.60 -5.29 8.25
C ILE A 262 23.81 -3.87 7.69
N VAL A 263 25.04 -3.52 7.32
CA VAL A 263 25.37 -2.21 6.73
C VAL A 263 24.58 -2.01 5.44
N LYS A 264 24.53 -3.03 4.59
CA LYS A 264 23.74 -3.02 3.36
C LYS A 264 22.25 -2.84 3.63
N MET A 265 21.69 -3.57 4.60
CA MET A 265 20.28 -3.46 5.00
C MET A 265 19.93 -2.01 5.42
N ARG A 266 20.77 -1.38 6.26
CA ARG A 266 20.61 0.02 6.65
C ARG A 266 20.71 0.98 5.47
N ALA A 267 21.71 0.79 4.61
CA ALA A 267 21.94 1.66 3.45
C ALA A 267 20.78 1.58 2.45
N ASP A 268 20.38 0.37 2.06
CA ASP A 268 19.28 0.13 1.13
C ASP A 268 17.98 0.78 1.64
N PHE A 269 17.67 0.58 2.94
CA PHE A 269 16.47 1.17 3.55
C PHE A 269 16.54 2.70 3.59
N ASN A 270 17.66 3.26 4.04
CA ASN A 270 17.82 4.72 4.16
C ASN A 270 17.79 5.40 2.79
N ASN A 271 18.41 4.81 1.77
CA ASN A 271 18.37 5.31 0.41
C ASN A 271 16.94 5.34 -0.12
N TYR A 272 16.18 4.24 0.05
CA TYR A 272 14.78 4.19 -0.35
C TYR A 272 13.92 5.20 0.42
N ALA A 273 14.07 5.27 1.74
CA ALA A 273 13.31 6.22 2.57
C ALA A 273 13.62 7.68 2.22
N GLN A 274 14.87 8.00 1.88
CA GLN A 274 15.26 9.34 1.41
C GLN A 274 14.66 9.64 0.03
N GLN A 275 14.73 8.69 -0.91
CA GLN A 275 14.13 8.83 -2.24
C GLN A 275 12.63 9.08 -2.13
N ILE A 276 11.91 8.27 -1.38
CA ILE A 276 10.47 8.46 -1.23
C ILE A 276 10.17 9.81 -0.54
N LYS A 277 10.96 10.23 0.46
CA LYS A 277 10.78 11.56 1.08
C LYS A 277 11.03 12.71 0.09
N SER A 278 12.00 12.59 -0.81
CA SER A 278 12.21 13.60 -1.85
C SER A 278 11.11 13.61 -2.90
N ASP A 279 10.53 12.44 -3.16
CA ASP A 279 9.47 12.25 -4.14
C ASP A 279 8.09 12.62 -3.58
N MET A 280 7.85 12.49 -2.26
CA MET A 280 6.62 12.89 -1.55
C MET A 280 6.50 14.42 -1.45
N LYS A 281 6.37 15.08 -2.60
CA LYS A 281 5.93 16.47 -2.63
C LYS A 281 4.43 16.54 -2.34
N PRO A 282 3.91 17.62 -1.70
CA PRO A 282 2.48 17.77 -1.43
C PRO A 282 1.60 17.62 -2.69
N GLU A 283 2.18 17.87 -3.86
CA GLU A 283 1.51 17.82 -5.15
C GLU A 283 1.75 16.51 -5.92
N SER A 284 2.33 15.49 -5.29
CA SER A 284 2.60 14.20 -5.92
C SER A 284 1.83 13.09 -5.24
N TYR A 285 1.21 12.22 -6.03
CA TYR A 285 0.52 11.06 -5.51
C TYR A 285 1.43 9.85 -5.43
N HIS A 286 1.51 9.26 -4.25
CA HIS A 286 2.16 7.97 -4.04
C HIS A 286 1.17 7.03 -3.40
N ALA A 287 0.79 5.98 -4.12
CA ALA A 287 -0.16 5.01 -3.60
C ALA A 287 0.42 4.34 -2.35
N HIS A 288 -0.31 4.46 -1.24
CA HIS A 288 0.11 3.96 0.06
C HIS A 288 0.40 2.46 0.01
N LYS A 289 -0.49 1.72 -0.66
CA LYS A 289 -0.32 0.28 -0.86
C LYS A 289 0.99 -0.06 -1.58
N GLU A 290 1.36 0.67 -2.63
CA GLU A 290 2.56 0.40 -3.42
C GLU A 290 3.84 0.59 -2.59
N ILE A 291 3.91 1.66 -1.80
CA ILE A 291 5.02 1.90 -0.87
C ILE A 291 5.09 0.80 0.21
N ASN A 292 3.95 0.47 0.83
CA ASN A 292 3.89 -0.57 1.86
C ASN A 292 4.34 -1.93 1.33
N ASP A 293 3.83 -2.36 0.17
CA ASP A 293 4.20 -3.63 -0.45
C ASP A 293 5.71 -3.67 -0.78
N HIS A 294 6.28 -2.55 -1.24
CA HIS A 294 7.71 -2.43 -1.51
C HIS A 294 8.55 -2.56 -0.23
N LEU A 295 8.20 -1.82 0.82
CA LEU A 295 8.89 -1.85 2.12
C LEU A 295 8.85 -3.24 2.76
N GLN A 296 7.68 -3.90 2.76
CA GLN A 296 7.54 -5.28 3.24
C GLN A 296 8.38 -6.25 2.42
N GLY A 297 8.36 -6.12 1.09
CA GLY A 297 9.16 -6.94 0.19
C GLY A 297 10.67 -6.77 0.45
N MET A 298 11.13 -5.54 0.62
CA MET A 298 12.52 -5.21 0.94
C MET A 298 12.96 -5.86 2.25
N MET A 299 12.19 -5.67 3.34
CA MET A 299 12.51 -6.28 4.63
C MET A 299 12.56 -7.81 4.55
N LYS A 300 11.58 -8.46 3.90
CA LYS A 300 11.56 -9.92 3.75
C LYS A 300 12.83 -10.43 3.04
N ARG A 301 13.28 -9.73 2.00
CA ARG A 301 14.53 -10.07 1.28
C ARG A 301 15.76 -9.89 2.16
N GLN A 302 15.85 -8.79 2.90
CA GLN A 302 16.99 -8.48 3.77
C GLN A 302 17.11 -9.47 4.94
N ILE A 303 16.01 -9.77 5.63
CA ILE A 303 15.99 -10.79 6.70
C ILE A 303 16.39 -12.16 6.15
N LYS A 304 15.92 -12.53 4.94
CA LYS A 304 16.33 -13.76 4.28
C LYS A 304 17.84 -13.78 3.98
N SER A 305 18.42 -12.66 3.54
CA SER A 305 19.85 -12.52 3.30
C SER A 305 20.66 -12.73 4.59
N LEU A 306 20.27 -12.07 5.68
CA LEU A 306 20.93 -12.20 6.98
C LEU A 306 20.82 -13.62 7.56
N ARG A 307 19.68 -14.29 7.39
CA ARG A 307 19.52 -15.71 7.76
C ARG A 307 20.46 -16.61 6.96
N LYS A 308 20.70 -16.32 5.68
CA LYS A 308 21.68 -17.04 4.86
C LYS A 308 23.10 -16.75 5.30
N ALA A 309 23.45 -15.49 5.57
CA ALA A 309 24.78 -15.05 5.99
C ALA A 309 25.32 -15.77 7.23
N ARG A 310 24.45 -16.05 8.21
CA ARG A 310 24.81 -16.77 9.43
C ARG A 310 24.77 -18.30 9.31
N THR A 311 24.38 -18.85 8.16
CA THR A 311 24.36 -20.30 7.99
C THR A 311 25.79 -20.80 7.77
N LEU A 312 26.15 -21.87 8.48
CA LEU A 312 27.43 -22.52 8.34
C LEU A 312 27.39 -23.51 7.16
N SER A 313 28.47 -23.58 6.39
CA SER A 313 28.75 -24.69 5.49
C SER A 313 28.99 -25.98 6.27
N ILE A 314 29.02 -27.11 5.56
CA ILE A 314 29.28 -28.41 6.17
C ILE A 314 30.69 -28.42 6.79
N GLU A 315 31.67 -27.85 6.10
CA GLU A 315 33.08 -27.77 6.51
C GLU A 315 33.22 -26.86 7.73
N GLU A 316 32.57 -25.69 7.72
CA GLU A 316 32.60 -24.75 8.83
C GLU A 316 31.97 -25.37 10.09
N ASN A 317 30.80 -26.00 9.92
CA ASN A 317 30.12 -26.70 11.01
C ASN A 317 30.98 -27.87 11.53
N THR A 318 31.61 -28.64 10.64
CA THR A 318 32.52 -29.72 11.03
C THR A 318 33.69 -29.17 11.85
N CYS A 319 34.31 -28.09 11.38
CA CYS A 319 35.42 -27.44 12.08
C CYS A 319 35.02 -26.96 13.48
N LEU A 320 33.86 -26.31 13.64
CA LEU A 320 33.36 -25.88 14.96
C LEU A 320 33.06 -27.07 15.90
N ASN A 321 32.70 -28.22 15.34
CA ASN A 321 32.42 -29.47 16.06
C ASN A 321 33.67 -30.32 16.38
N THR A 322 34.84 -29.99 15.84
CA THR A 322 36.09 -30.73 16.16
C THR A 322 36.58 -30.42 17.58
N TYR A 323 36.96 -31.45 18.33
CA TYR A 323 37.66 -31.29 19.61
C TYR A 323 39.16 -31.07 19.38
N ARG A 324 39.78 -30.11 20.07
CA ARG A 324 41.22 -29.82 19.87
C ARG A 324 42.16 -30.88 20.47
N LYS A 325 41.78 -31.48 21.60
CA LYS A 325 42.53 -32.56 22.26
C LYS A 325 41.72 -33.85 22.19
N GLU A 326 41.74 -34.50 21.04
CA GLU A 326 40.91 -35.68 20.76
C GLU A 326 41.09 -36.80 21.78
N ASP A 327 42.33 -37.02 22.21
CA ASP A 327 42.70 -38.12 23.12
C ASP A 327 42.64 -37.76 24.61
N SER A 328 42.25 -36.52 24.94
CA SER A 328 42.12 -36.16 26.37
C SER A 328 40.92 -36.87 26.98
N LEU A 329 41.08 -37.35 28.22
CA LEU A 329 40.01 -38.04 28.96
C LEU A 329 38.70 -37.22 28.99
N ILE A 330 38.80 -35.90 29.13
CA ILE A 330 37.65 -34.99 29.10
C ILE A 330 36.94 -35.04 27.74
N THR A 331 37.68 -35.01 26.63
CA THR A 331 37.10 -35.11 25.28
C THR A 331 36.44 -36.48 25.07
N LEU A 332 37.07 -37.56 25.53
CA LEU A 332 36.51 -38.91 25.43
C LEU A 332 35.17 -39.01 26.18
N ILE A 333 35.10 -38.48 27.41
CA ILE A 333 33.85 -38.39 28.19
C ILE A 333 32.80 -37.55 27.45
N MET A 334 33.17 -36.39 26.93
CA MET A 334 32.25 -35.53 26.19
C MET A 334 31.69 -36.21 24.93
N LYS A 335 32.55 -36.90 24.17
CA LYS A 335 32.15 -37.69 22.99
C LYS A 335 31.20 -38.83 23.40
N PHE A 336 31.51 -39.55 24.47
CA PHE A 336 30.66 -40.62 25.02
C PHE A 336 29.27 -40.11 25.42
N LEU A 337 29.17 -38.91 26.01
CA LEU A 337 27.92 -38.27 26.38
C LEU A 337 27.23 -37.51 25.22
N HIS A 338 27.76 -37.61 23.99
CA HIS A 338 27.29 -36.86 22.82
C HIS A 338 27.22 -35.33 23.01
N ILE A 339 28.04 -34.80 23.92
CA ILE A 339 28.15 -33.36 24.15
C ILE A 339 29.02 -32.79 23.02
N LYS A 340 28.62 -31.65 22.45
CA LYS A 340 29.39 -30.93 21.42
C LYS A 340 30.42 -29.98 22.05
N PRO A 341 31.52 -29.61 21.34
CA PRO A 341 32.47 -28.63 21.83
C PRO A 341 31.79 -27.29 22.15
N SER A 342 32.35 -26.54 23.11
CA SER A 342 31.73 -25.28 23.54
C SER A 342 31.59 -24.27 22.40
N SER A 343 32.52 -24.22 21.45
CA SER A 343 32.43 -23.36 20.24
C SER A 343 31.15 -23.63 19.43
N SER A 344 30.82 -24.89 19.19
CA SER A 344 29.63 -25.28 18.43
C SER A 344 28.34 -25.03 19.23
N ARG A 345 28.35 -25.34 20.53
CA ARG A 345 27.20 -25.09 21.41
C ARG A 345 26.92 -23.59 21.56
N GLU A 346 27.91 -22.79 21.87
CA GLU A 346 27.78 -21.33 22.04
C GLU A 346 27.33 -20.65 20.73
N TYR A 347 27.88 -21.08 19.57
CA TYR A 347 27.41 -20.59 18.27
C TYR A 347 25.93 -20.90 18.07
N LYS A 348 25.54 -22.16 18.29
CA LYS A 348 24.15 -22.60 18.16
C LYS A 348 23.22 -21.80 19.09
N THR A 349 23.60 -21.61 20.36
CA THR A 349 22.83 -20.81 21.32
C THR A 349 22.66 -19.36 20.86
N ALA A 350 23.71 -18.72 20.31
CA ALA A 350 23.60 -17.36 19.79
C ALA A 350 22.60 -17.27 18.62
N ILE A 351 22.61 -18.27 17.72
CA ILE A 351 21.66 -18.35 16.59
C ILE A 351 20.23 -18.59 17.07
N GLU A 352 20.03 -19.51 18.02
CA GLU A 352 18.72 -19.81 18.60
C GLU A 352 18.12 -18.58 19.30
N LYS A 353 18.91 -17.88 20.11
CA LYS A 353 18.53 -16.61 20.74
C LYS A 353 18.12 -15.56 19.71
N THR A 354 18.88 -15.44 18.62
CA THR A 354 18.55 -14.50 17.53
C THR A 354 17.20 -14.84 16.88
N GLU A 355 16.92 -16.12 16.63
CA GLU A 355 15.63 -16.53 16.05
C GLU A 355 14.46 -16.33 17.01
N GLU A 356 14.66 -16.56 18.30
CA GLU A 356 13.67 -16.24 19.34
C GLU A 356 13.34 -14.74 19.32
N GLN A 357 14.35 -13.87 19.35
CA GLN A 357 14.15 -12.42 19.27
C GLN A 357 13.44 -11.97 17.98
N LEU A 358 13.77 -12.58 16.83
CA LEU A 358 13.08 -12.29 15.55
C LEU A 358 11.62 -12.75 15.58
N SER A 359 11.35 -13.92 16.16
CA SER A 359 10.00 -14.47 16.31
C SER A 359 9.16 -13.59 17.23
N ASP A 360 9.68 -13.25 18.41
CA ASP A 360 9.01 -12.38 19.38
C ASP A 360 8.70 -11.02 18.80
N PHE A 361 9.66 -10.43 18.08
CA PHE A 361 9.45 -9.14 17.44
C PHE A 361 8.41 -9.23 16.32
N SER A 362 8.41 -10.30 15.53
CA SER A 362 7.38 -10.53 14.50
C SER A 362 5.99 -10.67 15.11
N ASN A 363 5.88 -11.35 16.25
CA ASN A 363 4.63 -11.49 16.99
C ASN A 363 4.16 -10.13 17.56
N LEU A 364 5.09 -9.32 18.07
CA LEU A 364 4.79 -7.97 18.53
C LEU A 364 4.24 -7.08 17.40
N ILE A 365 4.88 -7.09 16.22
CA ILE A 365 4.39 -6.36 15.04
C ILE A 365 2.98 -6.83 14.67
N ASN A 366 2.77 -8.14 14.56
CA ASN A 366 1.48 -8.70 14.17
C ASN A 366 0.37 -8.38 15.18
N THR A 367 0.67 -8.36 16.48
CA THR A 367 -0.31 -8.05 17.52
C THR A 367 -0.59 -6.56 17.65
N THR A 368 0.41 -5.71 17.40
CA THR A 368 0.27 -4.24 17.49
C THR A 368 -0.48 -3.67 16.29
N PHE A 369 -0.26 -4.23 15.09
CA PHE A 369 -0.81 -3.67 13.85
C PHE A 369 -2.01 -4.44 13.27
N ARG A 370 -2.47 -5.53 13.93
CA ARG A 370 -3.73 -6.22 13.59
C ARG A 370 -4.86 -5.98 14.60
N LYS A 371 -4.58 -5.40 15.77
CA LYS A 371 -5.59 -4.92 16.73
C LYS A 371 -5.97 -3.49 16.41
#